data_AF-A0A9E3KYK4-F1
#
_entry.id   AF-A0A9E3KYK4-F1
#
_cell.length_a   1.000
_cell.length_b   1.000
_cell.length_c   1.000
_cell.angle_alpha   90.00
_cell.angle_beta   90.00
_cell.angle_gamma   90.00
#
_symmetry.space_group_name_H-M   'P 1'
#
loop_
_entity.id
_entity.type
_entity.pdbx_description
1 polymer ?
#
loop_
_entity_poly.entity_id
_entity_poly.type
_entity_poly.pdbx_seq_one_letter_code
_entity_poly.pdbx_strand_id
1 'polypeptide(L)'
;MKTPEEKRVYMLLKSVIFHYHGLDEEEKQDLDKTAHELDALEEYKWAQEFIAQDYLTSFERARDFLNDIIADYPKDKRIELINMVWQANNLKGYVTEMEATAMLKLAKDWNVQKELIELVLR
;
A
#
# COMPACT_ATOMS: atom_id res chain seq x y z
N MET A 1 -2.21 -19.25 2.17
CA MET A 1 -2.05 -18.46 3.40
C MET A 1 -0.83 -17.59 3.22
N LYS A 2 -0.93 -16.28 3.46
CA LYS A 2 0.23 -15.36 3.31
C LYS A 2 1.20 -15.55 4.47
N THR A 3 2.49 -15.39 4.22
CA THR A 3 3.53 -15.39 5.28
C THR A 3 3.42 -14.13 6.13
N PRO A 4 3.99 -14.09 7.35
CA PRO A 4 4.04 -12.86 8.16
C PRO A 4 4.71 -11.68 7.44
N GLU A 5 5.72 -11.94 6.61
CA GLU A 5 6.37 -10.90 5.80
C GLU A 5 5.41 -10.37 4.72
N GLU A 6 4.72 -11.25 3.99
CA GLU A 6 3.73 -10.84 2.99
C GLU A 6 2.58 -10.05 3.63
N LYS A 7 2.12 -10.46 4.83
CA LYS A 7 1.11 -9.72 5.59
C LYS A 7 1.62 -8.32 5.98
N ARG A 8 2.87 -8.21 6.43
CA ARG A 8 3.50 -6.94 6.81
C ARG A 8 3.63 -5.99 5.64
N VAL A 9 4.12 -6.49 4.51
CA VAL A 9 4.19 -5.74 3.25
C VAL A 9 2.81 -5.22 2.88
N TYR A 10 1.80 -6.08 2.92
CA TYR A 10 0.43 -5.73 2.56
C TYR A 10 -0.15 -4.65 3.47
N MET A 11 -0.04 -4.83 4.79
CA MET A 11 -0.60 -3.89 5.78
C MET A 11 0.13 -2.55 5.76
N LEU A 12 1.46 -2.54 5.65
CA LEU A 12 2.23 -1.29 5.57
C LEU A 12 1.90 -0.52 4.30
N LEU A 13 1.91 -1.20 3.15
CA LEU A 13 1.66 -0.59 1.86
C LEU A 13 0.27 0.05 1.80
N LYS A 14 -0.76 -0.69 2.22
CA LYS A 14 -2.13 -0.17 2.23
C LYS A 14 -2.29 1.00 3.22
N SER A 15 -1.75 0.86 4.44
CA SER A 15 -1.82 1.91 5.46
C SER A 15 -1.14 3.19 5.01
N VAL A 16 0.08 3.12 4.47
CA VAL A 16 0.86 4.32 4.16
C VAL A 16 0.27 5.15 3.03
N ILE A 17 -0.44 4.51 2.10
CA ILE A 17 -1.12 5.21 1.02
C ILE A 17 -2.33 5.98 1.56
N PHE A 18 -3.17 5.36 2.39
CA PHE A 18 -4.30 6.05 3.03
C PHE A 18 -3.83 7.18 3.97
N HIS A 19 -2.72 6.98 4.67
CA HIS A 19 -2.15 8.04 5.49
C HIS A 19 -1.50 9.18 4.68
N TYR A 20 -1.22 8.99 3.39
CA TYR A 20 -0.48 9.96 2.57
C TYR A 20 -1.23 11.30 2.39
N HIS A 21 -2.56 11.25 2.36
CA HIS A 21 -3.42 12.44 2.26
C HIS A 21 -4.28 12.66 3.52
N GLY A 22 -4.03 11.91 4.58
CA GLY A 22 -4.86 11.86 5.78
C GLY A 22 -5.91 10.75 5.70
N LEU A 23 -5.89 9.88 6.72
CA LEU A 23 -6.76 8.72 6.85
C LEU A 23 -8.18 9.13 7.23
N ASP A 24 -9.16 8.70 6.45
CA ASP A 24 -10.58 8.84 6.79
C ASP A 24 -11.18 7.58 7.47
N GLU A 25 -12.43 7.68 7.91
CA GLU A 25 -13.08 6.60 8.66
C GLU A 25 -13.43 5.38 7.77
N GLU A 26 -13.71 5.58 6.48
CA GLU A 26 -13.98 4.48 5.54
C GLU A 26 -12.69 3.69 5.29
N GLU A 27 -11.59 4.39 5.04
CA GLU A 27 -10.25 3.82 4.86
C GLU A 27 -9.77 3.08 6.12
N LYS A 28 -10.06 3.63 7.30
CA LYS A 28 -9.76 2.98 8.58
C LYS A 28 -10.52 1.66 8.76
N GLN A 29 -11.82 1.64 8.42
CA GLN A 29 -12.63 0.42 8.47
C GLN A 29 -12.16 -0.61 7.45
N ASP A 30 -11.75 -0.17 6.27
CA ASP A 30 -11.18 -1.04 5.23
C ASP A 30 -9.84 -1.65 5.67
N LEU A 31 -8.97 -0.90 6.35
CA LEU A 31 -7.74 -1.43 6.96
C LEU A 31 -8.04 -2.49 8.03
N ASP A 32 -8.99 -2.20 8.94
CA ASP A 32 -9.36 -3.14 10.01
C ASP A 32 -9.95 -4.44 9.44
N LYS A 33 -10.85 -4.33 8.46
CA LYS A 33 -11.41 -5.48 7.74
C LYS A 33 -10.31 -6.29 7.06
N THR A 34 -9.38 -5.62 6.37
CA THR A 34 -8.25 -6.28 5.70
C THR A 34 -7.37 -7.03 6.70
N ALA A 35 -7.10 -6.44 7.86
CA ALA A 35 -6.32 -7.07 8.92
C ALA A 35 -7.00 -8.35 9.43
N HIS A 36 -8.32 -8.35 9.60
CA HIS A 36 -9.08 -9.54 10.00
C HIS A 36 -9.12 -10.61 8.89
N GLU A 37 -9.37 -10.22 7.64
CA GLU A 37 -9.43 -11.16 6.50
C GLU A 37 -8.08 -11.87 6.24
N LEU A 38 -6.97 -11.17 6.50
CA LEU A 38 -5.63 -11.71 6.33
C LEU A 38 -5.07 -12.37 7.61
N ASP A 39 -5.80 -12.33 8.73
CA ASP A 39 -5.28 -12.72 10.05
C ASP A 39 -3.96 -11.99 10.37
N ALA A 40 -3.95 -10.67 10.19
CA ALA A 40 -2.77 -9.81 10.14
C ALA A 40 -2.85 -8.64 11.15
N LEU A 41 -3.51 -8.85 12.29
CA LEU A 41 -3.73 -7.79 13.31
C LEU A 41 -2.40 -7.29 13.91
N GLU A 42 -1.42 -8.17 14.09
CA GLU A 42 -0.09 -7.80 14.58
C GLU A 42 0.67 -6.95 13.56
N GLU A 43 0.62 -7.34 12.28
CA GLU A 43 1.22 -6.58 11.19
C GLU A 43 0.52 -5.23 10.97
N TYR A 44 -0.79 -5.19 11.15
CA TYR A 44 -1.56 -3.94 11.10
C TYR A 44 -1.14 -2.99 12.22
N LYS A 45 -1.10 -3.47 13.46
CA LYS A 45 -0.63 -2.69 14.61
C LYS A 45 0.79 -2.17 14.37
N TRP A 46 1.68 -3.02 13.88
CA TRP A 46 3.05 -2.62 13.54
C TRP A 46 3.09 -1.52 12.47
N ALA A 47 2.26 -1.62 11.42
CA ALA A 47 2.18 -0.59 10.38
C ALA A 47 1.71 0.77 10.93
N GLN A 48 0.72 0.75 11.84
CA GLN A 48 0.25 1.95 12.51
C GLN A 48 1.34 2.58 13.40
N GLU A 49 2.07 1.76 14.16
CA GLU A 49 3.22 2.20 14.96
C GLU A 49 4.35 2.75 14.07
N PHE A 50 4.64 2.11 12.93
CA PHE A 50 5.64 2.56 11.97
C PHE A 50 5.34 3.98 11.45
N ILE A 51 4.07 4.22 11.09
CA ILE A 51 3.61 5.53 10.60
C ILE A 51 3.64 6.56 11.73
N ALA A 52 3.19 6.19 12.94
CA ALA A 52 3.14 7.08 14.09
C ALA A 52 4.51 7.55 14.61
N GLN A 53 5.60 6.87 14.25
CA GLN A 53 6.95 7.32 14.57
C GLN A 53 7.29 8.68 13.93
N ASP A 54 6.86 8.88 12.68
CA ASP A 54 7.01 10.15 11.97
C ASP A 54 6.02 10.19 10.80
N TYR A 55 4.88 10.85 11.03
CA TYR A 55 3.84 10.99 10.00
C TYR A 55 4.34 11.71 8.75
N LEU A 56 5.25 12.68 8.88
CA LEU A 56 5.70 13.51 7.76
C LEU A 56 6.57 12.72 6.79
N THR A 57 7.43 11.83 7.30
CA THR A 57 8.34 11.01 6.49
C THR A 57 7.88 9.57 6.31
N SER A 58 6.73 9.19 6.90
CA SER A 58 6.18 7.83 6.90
C SER A 58 6.15 7.18 5.52
N PHE A 59 5.74 7.91 4.48
CA PHE A 59 5.69 7.40 3.11
C PHE A 59 7.06 7.07 2.53
N GLU A 60 8.01 8.01 2.59
CA GLU A 60 9.35 7.75 2.01
C GLU A 60 10.06 6.65 2.81
N ARG A 61 9.90 6.59 4.14
CA ARG A 61 10.41 5.48 4.96
C ARG A 61 9.77 4.13 4.60
N ALA A 62 8.46 4.11 4.39
CA ALA A 62 7.75 2.88 4.01
C ALA A 62 8.19 2.43 2.61
N ARG A 63 8.34 3.37 1.68
CA ARG A 63 8.86 3.13 0.34
C ARG A 63 10.25 2.50 0.37
N ASP A 64 11.17 3.04 1.17
CA ASP A 64 12.51 2.46 1.35
C ASP A 64 12.42 1.03 1.90
N PHE A 65 11.68 0.83 2.99
CA PHE A 65 11.47 -0.49 3.60
C PHE A 65 10.86 -1.50 2.62
N LEU A 66 9.86 -1.08 1.85
CA LEU A 66 9.17 -1.91 0.88
C LEU A 66 10.07 -2.24 -0.30
N ASN A 67 10.90 -1.29 -0.76
CA ASN A 67 11.86 -1.53 -1.84
C ASN A 67 12.90 -2.59 -1.48
N ASP A 68 13.37 -2.63 -0.22
CA ASP A 68 14.30 -3.65 0.26
C ASP A 68 13.72 -5.08 0.19
N ILE A 69 12.40 -5.22 0.22
CA ILE A 69 11.71 -6.52 0.21
C ILE A 69 11.17 -6.86 -1.18
N ILE A 70 10.51 -5.88 -1.82
CA ILE A 70 9.73 -6.07 -3.05
C ILE A 70 10.61 -6.01 -4.31
N ALA A 71 11.79 -5.38 -4.27
CA ALA A 71 12.67 -5.31 -5.45
C ALA A 71 13.01 -6.69 -6.00
N ASP A 72 13.16 -7.68 -5.12
CA ASP A 72 13.47 -9.07 -5.46
C ASP A 72 12.24 -9.91 -5.86
N TYR A 73 11.03 -9.36 -5.74
CA TYR A 73 9.82 -10.09 -6.08
C TYR A 73 9.70 -10.29 -7.60
N PRO A 74 9.13 -11.44 -8.03
CA PRO A 74 8.72 -11.63 -9.41
C PRO A 74 7.80 -10.48 -9.86
N LYS A 75 7.90 -10.08 -11.13
CA LYS A 75 7.14 -8.95 -11.68
C LYS A 75 5.64 -9.08 -11.41
N ASP A 76 5.08 -10.27 -11.56
CA ASP A 76 3.64 -10.53 -11.33
C ASP A 76 3.21 -10.24 -9.89
N LYS A 77 4.09 -10.47 -8.91
CA LYS A 77 3.83 -10.14 -7.51
C LYS A 77 3.85 -8.63 -7.25
N ARG A 78 4.75 -7.91 -7.91
CA ARG A 78 4.76 -6.43 -7.87
C ARG A 78 3.49 -5.84 -8.48
N ILE A 79 3.03 -6.43 -9.59
CA ILE A 79 1.75 -6.06 -10.22
C ILE A 79 0.58 -6.38 -9.27
N GLU A 80 0.54 -7.55 -8.62
CA GLU A 80 -0.50 -7.91 -7.63
C GLU A 80 -0.61 -6.85 -6.52
N LEU A 81 0.53 -6.40 -5.97
CA LEU A 81 0.56 -5.40 -4.91
C LEU A 81 0.10 -4.01 -5.38
N ILE A 82 0.53 -3.56 -6.57
CA ILE A 82 0.06 -2.29 -7.14
C ILE A 82 -1.45 -2.33 -7.44
N ASN A 83 -1.93 -3.43 -8.03
CA ASN A 83 -3.35 -3.61 -8.30
C ASN A 83 -4.17 -3.51 -7.01
N MET A 84 -3.72 -4.19 -5.95
CA MET A 84 -4.39 -4.18 -4.66
C MET A 84 -4.56 -2.76 -4.11
N VAL A 85 -3.49 -1.97 -4.11
CA VAL A 85 -3.53 -0.59 -3.59
C VAL A 85 -4.43 0.27 -4.46
N TRP A 86 -4.31 0.17 -5.79
CA TRP A 86 -5.17 0.92 -6.71
C TRP A 86 -6.65 0.63 -6.46
N GLN A 87 -7.04 -0.63 -6.34
CA GLN A 87 -8.41 -1.02 -6.06
C GLN A 87 -8.89 -0.51 -4.70
N ALA A 88 -8.06 -0.60 -3.67
CA ALA A 88 -8.39 -0.11 -2.34
C ALA A 88 -8.63 1.42 -2.32
N ASN A 89 -7.80 2.19 -3.03
CA ASN A 89 -7.95 3.65 -3.10
C ASN A 89 -9.11 4.07 -3.99
N ASN A 90 -9.46 3.25 -4.99
CA ASN A 90 -10.60 3.51 -5.86
C ASN A 90 -11.95 3.08 -5.23
N LEU A 91 -11.98 2.52 -4.01
CA LEU A 91 -13.22 2.13 -3.32
C LEU A 91 -14.18 3.31 -3.15
N LYS A 92 -13.66 4.51 -2.88
CA LYS A 92 -14.45 5.76 -2.76
C LYS A 92 -14.92 6.32 -4.11
N GLY A 93 -14.60 5.66 -5.22
CA GLY A 93 -15.00 6.05 -6.58
C GLY A 93 -14.14 7.16 -7.21
N TYR A 94 -13.09 7.61 -6.52
CA TYR A 94 -12.10 8.54 -7.05
C TYR A 94 -10.76 8.35 -6.32
N VAL A 95 -9.68 8.78 -6.96
CA VAL A 95 -8.32 8.81 -6.41
C VAL A 95 -7.80 10.24 -6.54
N THR A 96 -7.27 10.81 -5.45
CA THR A 96 -6.67 12.15 -5.44
C THR A 96 -5.34 12.17 -6.18
N GLU A 97 -4.90 13.36 -6.62
CA GLU A 97 -3.59 13.53 -7.27
C GLU A 97 -2.43 13.07 -6.37
N MET A 98 -2.56 13.27 -5.05
CA MET A 98 -1.53 12.86 -4.08
C MET A 98 -1.39 11.34 -4.01
N GLU A 99 -2.50 10.60 -3.91
CA GLU A 99 -2.49 9.12 -3.94
C GLU A 99 -1.99 8.59 -5.28
N ALA A 100 -2.44 9.17 -6.39
CA ALA A 100 -1.99 8.80 -7.73
C ALA A 100 -0.47 9.00 -7.87
N THR A 101 0.06 10.11 -7.35
CA THR A 101 1.50 10.40 -7.36
C THR A 101 2.27 9.39 -6.49
N ALA A 102 1.77 9.06 -5.30
CA ALA A 102 2.36 8.06 -4.43
C ALA A 102 2.41 6.68 -5.11
N MET A 103 1.31 6.24 -5.72
CA MET A 103 1.24 4.98 -6.46
C MET A 103 2.17 4.97 -7.69
N LEU A 104 2.27 6.08 -8.43
CA LEU A 104 3.18 6.21 -9.56
C LEU A 104 4.66 6.13 -9.13
N LYS A 105 5.03 6.69 -7.97
CA LYS A 105 6.37 6.55 -7.41
C LYS A 105 6.69 5.07 -7.11
N LEU A 106 5.80 4.37 -6.43
CA LEU A 106 5.99 2.94 -6.12
C LEU A 106 6.06 2.09 -7.39
N ALA A 107 5.15 2.32 -8.34
CA ALA A 107 5.15 1.59 -9.61
C ALA A 107 6.43 1.83 -10.43
N LYS A 108 7.04 3.02 -10.30
CA LYS A 108 8.35 3.34 -10.90
C LYS A 108 9.45 2.52 -10.28
N ASP A 109 9.57 2.52 -8.97
CA ASP A 109 10.60 1.78 -8.25
C ASP A 109 10.51 0.28 -8.54
N TRP A 110 9.29 -0.22 -8.66
CA TRP A 110 9.02 -1.63 -8.89
C TRP A 110 9.00 -2.01 -10.38
N ASN A 111 9.26 -1.08 -11.29
CA ASN A 111 9.27 -1.30 -12.74
C ASN A 111 7.96 -1.91 -13.28
N VAL A 112 6.82 -1.39 -12.79
CA VAL A 112 5.45 -1.80 -13.16
C VAL A 112 4.55 -0.59 -13.52
N GLN A 113 5.15 0.52 -13.94
CA GLN A 113 4.41 1.75 -14.29
C GLN A 113 3.43 1.54 -15.43
N LYS A 114 3.81 0.73 -16.43
CA LYS A 114 2.97 0.45 -17.59
C LYS A 114 1.69 -0.26 -17.14
N GLU A 115 1.82 -1.23 -16.25
CA GLU A 115 0.70 -1.99 -15.71
C GLU A 115 -0.21 -1.13 -14.86
N LEU A 116 0.34 -0.22 -14.03
CA LEU A 116 -0.48 0.77 -13.33
C LEU A 116 -1.30 1.63 -14.31
N ILE A 117 -0.67 2.17 -15.36
CA ILE A 117 -1.38 2.99 -16.36
C ILE A 117 -2.48 2.19 -17.06
N GLU A 118 -2.22 0.93 -17.41
CA GLU A 118 -3.22 0.06 -18.02
C GLU A 118 -4.42 -0.24 -17.10
N LEU A 119 -4.25 -0.22 -15.77
CA LEU A 119 -5.37 -0.32 -14.83
C LEU A 119 -6.21 0.94 -14.81
N VAL A 120 -5.58 2.11 -14.84
CA VAL A 120 -6.28 3.41 -14.78
C VAL A 120 -7.12 3.66 -16.03
N LEU A 121 -6.66 3.17 -17.19
CA LEU A 121 -7.33 3.36 -18.48
C LEU A 121 -8.48 2.37 -18.75
N ARG A 122 -8.75 1.44 -17.85
CA ARG A 122 -9.85 0.47 -17.94
C ARG A 122 -11.07 0.97 -17.19
#